data_AF-A0A661NDN1-F1
#
_entry.id   AF-A0A661NDN1-F1
#
_cell.length_a   1.000
_cell.length_b   1.000
_cell.length_c   1.000
_cell.angle_alpha   90.00
_cell.angle_beta   90.00
_cell.angle_gamma   90.00
#
_symmetry.space_group_name_H-M   'P 1'
#
loop_
_entity.id
_entity.type
_entity.pdbx_description
1 polymer ?
#
loop_
_entity_poly.entity_id
_entity_poly.type
_entity_poly.pdbx_seq_one_letter_code
_entity_poly.pdbx_strand_id
1 'polypeptide(L)'
;MSRNVLFLLGVGAIGWALLSLFAGSFIMPKWMGLSGAEHGGLYIEAIAVNVGLWSALGAFALFGAAFQRLRLAAALAFIVCGSGFAGGRILAMVQGAKPDAYTGMALALEIAIVVAASAAYISEKTRVAREVREQKRAEKAALEAALAAEHAEPAEPAEAPVPSPVQRP
;
A
#
# COMPACT_ATOMS: atom_id res chain seq x y z
N MET A 1 -12.17 -3.38 3.87
CA MET A 1 -12.21 -3.64 2.41
C MET A 1 -10.80 -3.77 1.84
N SER A 2 -9.97 -2.72 1.93
CA SER A 2 -8.55 -2.69 1.55
C SER A 2 -7.72 -3.90 2.00
N ARG A 3 -7.83 -4.32 3.27
CA ARG A 3 -7.13 -5.51 3.80
C ARG A 3 -7.44 -6.77 3.00
N ASN A 4 -8.71 -7.02 2.71
CA ASN A 4 -9.14 -8.24 2.00
C ASN A 4 -8.71 -8.18 0.53
N VAL A 5 -8.74 -7.00 -0.08
CA VAL A 5 -8.24 -6.80 -1.45
C VAL A 5 -6.74 -7.05 -1.51
N LEU A 6 -5.95 -6.49 -0.57
CA LEU A 6 -4.50 -6.74 -0.50
C LEU A 6 -4.19 -8.21 -0.21
N PHE A 7 -4.98 -8.87 0.63
CA PHE A 7 -4.81 -10.30 0.88
C PHE A 7 -5.04 -11.13 -0.39
N LEU A 8 -6.13 -10.86 -1.13
CA LEU A 8 -6.43 -11.53 -2.40
C LEU A 8 -5.37 -11.24 -3.47
N LEU A 9 -4.93 -9.99 -3.59
CA LEU A 9 -3.83 -9.62 -4.50
C LEU A 9 -2.52 -10.31 -4.11
N GLY A 10 -2.24 -10.41 -2.81
CA GLY A 10 -1.06 -11.09 -2.27
C GLY A 10 -1.03 -12.57 -2.62
N VAL A 11 -2.09 -13.29 -2.25
CA VAL A 11 -2.23 -14.73 -2.55
C VAL A 11 -2.27 -14.97 -4.06
N GLY A 12 -3.01 -14.14 -4.80
CA GLY A 12 -3.11 -14.23 -6.25
C GLY A 12 -1.77 -14.03 -6.96
N ALA A 13 -0.96 -13.06 -6.53
CA ALA A 13 0.35 -12.79 -7.09
C ALA A 13 1.37 -13.91 -6.80
N ILE A 14 1.33 -14.48 -5.58
CA ILE A 14 2.15 -15.66 -5.24
C ILE A 14 1.71 -16.87 -6.07
N GLY A 15 0.40 -17.10 -6.18
CA GLY A 15 -0.17 -18.15 -7.01
C GLY A 15 0.23 -18.02 -8.48
N TRP A 16 0.23 -16.79 -9.01
CA TRP A 16 0.69 -16.49 -10.36
C TRP A 16 2.19 -16.76 -10.53
N ALA A 17 3.02 -16.35 -9.57
CA ALA A 17 4.46 -16.61 -9.61
C ALA A 17 4.77 -18.10 -9.58
N LEU A 18 4.07 -18.88 -8.75
CA LEU A 18 4.20 -20.34 -8.70
C LEU A 18 3.73 -20.97 -10.02
N LEU A 19 2.58 -20.55 -10.55
CA LEU A 19 2.09 -21.03 -11.84
C LEU A 19 3.11 -20.73 -12.96
N SER A 20 3.69 -19.53 -12.97
CA SER A 20 4.70 -19.13 -13.97
C SER A 20 5.97 -19.97 -13.86
N LEU A 21 6.42 -20.25 -12.64
CA LEU A 21 7.60 -21.09 -12.38
C LEU A 21 7.39 -22.53 -12.84
N PHE A 22 6.24 -23.13 -12.51
CA PHE A 22 5.95 -24.53 -12.81
C PHE A 22 5.45 -24.75 -14.24
N ALA A 23 4.45 -23.98 -14.70
CA ALA A 23 3.88 -24.14 -16.03
C ALA A 23 4.81 -23.61 -17.14
N GLY A 24 5.52 -22.49 -16.88
CA GLY A 24 6.48 -21.92 -17.83
C GLY A 24 7.73 -22.79 -18.03
N SER A 25 8.15 -23.54 -16.99
CA SER A 25 9.33 -24.41 -17.06
C SER A 25 9.02 -25.84 -17.52
N PHE A 26 7.83 -26.39 -17.24
CA PHE A 26 7.52 -27.80 -17.53
C PHE A 26 6.50 -28.05 -18.64
N ILE A 27 5.52 -27.17 -18.88
CA ILE A 27 4.32 -27.55 -19.63
C ILE A 27 4.20 -26.77 -20.95
N MET A 28 4.46 -25.47 -20.96
CA MET A 28 4.37 -24.66 -22.17
C MET A 28 5.47 -23.59 -22.19
N PRO A 29 6.63 -23.87 -22.82
CA PRO A 29 7.74 -22.93 -22.89
C PRO A 29 7.32 -21.59 -23.51
N LYS A 30 6.44 -21.60 -24.53
CA LYS A 30 5.99 -20.38 -25.24
C LYS A 30 4.88 -19.59 -24.54
N TRP A 31 4.36 -20.06 -23.41
CA TRP A 31 3.07 -19.60 -22.86
C TRP A 31 3.08 -18.19 -22.26
N MET A 32 4.24 -17.56 -22.10
CA MET A 32 4.35 -16.22 -21.52
C MET A 32 5.18 -15.25 -22.36
N GLY A 33 5.32 -15.51 -23.67
CA GLY A 33 6.33 -14.83 -24.48
C GLY A 33 7.77 -15.28 -24.16
N LEU A 34 7.90 -16.35 -23.37
CA LEU A 34 9.12 -17.05 -23.06
C LEU A 34 9.54 -17.84 -24.30
N SER A 35 10.23 -17.20 -25.24
CA SER A 35 11.09 -17.97 -26.12
C SER A 35 12.13 -18.66 -25.24
N GLY A 36 12.24 -19.99 -25.31
CA GLY A 36 13.13 -20.77 -24.45
C GLY A 36 14.60 -20.35 -24.56
N ALA A 37 15.47 -21.02 -23.80
CA ALA A 37 16.92 -20.74 -23.72
C ALA A 37 17.66 -20.64 -25.07
N GLU A 38 17.04 -21.07 -26.16
CA GLU A 38 17.50 -20.90 -27.53
C GLU A 38 17.39 -19.44 -28.08
N HIS A 39 16.85 -18.47 -27.33
CA HIS A 39 16.54 -17.10 -27.83
C HIS A 39 17.07 -15.92 -26.97
N GLY A 40 18.00 -16.15 -26.02
CA GLY A 40 18.76 -15.07 -25.36
C GLY A 40 18.10 -14.41 -24.13
N GLY A 41 18.71 -13.29 -23.66
CA GLY A 41 18.51 -12.65 -22.34
C GLY A 41 17.07 -12.29 -21.94
N LEU A 42 16.15 -12.22 -22.90
CA LEU A 42 14.72 -11.97 -22.69
C LEU A 42 14.04 -13.05 -21.84
N TYR A 43 14.52 -14.30 -21.86
CA TYR A 43 13.98 -15.38 -21.03
C TYR A 43 14.26 -15.16 -19.53
N ILE A 44 15.48 -14.70 -19.19
CA ILE A 44 15.89 -14.41 -17.80
C ILE A 44 15.10 -13.21 -17.27
N GLU A 45 14.95 -12.17 -18.10
CA GLU A 45 14.15 -10.99 -17.76
C GLU A 45 12.67 -11.34 -17.53
N ALA A 46 12.10 -12.21 -18.37
CA ALA A 46 10.72 -12.66 -18.22
C ALA A 46 10.49 -13.54 -16.97
N ILE A 47 11.44 -14.38 -16.55
CA ILE A 47 11.38 -15.11 -15.27
C ILE A 47 11.54 -14.16 -14.09
N ALA A 48 12.50 -13.22 -14.15
CA ALA A 48 12.70 -12.23 -13.10
C ALA A 48 11.43 -11.40 -12.86
N VAL A 49 10.71 -11.07 -13.92
CA VAL A 49 9.41 -10.41 -13.86
C VAL A 49 8.31 -11.35 -13.33
N ASN A 50 8.10 -12.50 -13.95
CA ASN A 50 6.93 -13.34 -13.65
C ASN A 50 7.04 -14.07 -12.30
N VAL A 51 8.24 -14.47 -11.92
CA VAL A 51 8.50 -15.17 -10.66
C VAL A 51 9.00 -14.19 -9.61
N GLY A 52 10.01 -13.38 -9.92
CA GLY A 52 10.63 -12.47 -8.97
C GLY A 52 9.71 -11.32 -8.55
N LEU A 53 9.27 -10.50 -9.50
CA LEU A 53 8.49 -9.30 -9.20
C LEU A 53 7.09 -9.64 -8.65
N TRP A 54 6.37 -10.60 -9.24
CA TRP A 54 5.04 -10.98 -8.72
C TRP A 54 5.09 -11.65 -7.35
N SER A 55 6.09 -12.48 -7.05
CA SER A 55 6.24 -13.03 -5.69
C SER A 55 6.61 -11.95 -4.67
N ALA A 56 7.48 -11.00 -5.04
CA ALA A 56 7.83 -9.87 -4.19
C ALA A 56 6.63 -8.95 -3.93
N LEU A 57 5.84 -8.64 -4.97
CA LEU A 57 4.58 -7.92 -4.84
C LEU A 57 3.60 -8.69 -3.96
N GLY A 58 3.50 -10.00 -4.15
CA GLY A 58 2.65 -10.88 -3.37
C GLY A 58 2.97 -10.86 -1.87
N ALA A 59 4.25 -11.05 -1.53
CA ALA A 59 4.73 -10.95 -0.16
C ALA A 59 4.48 -9.55 0.41
N PHE A 60 4.77 -8.49 -0.35
CA PHE A 60 4.56 -7.12 0.09
C PHE A 60 3.08 -6.79 0.31
N ALA A 61 2.17 -7.33 -0.49
CA ALA A 61 0.73 -7.22 -0.28
C ALA A 61 0.25 -7.96 0.97
N LEU A 62 0.80 -9.13 1.27
CA LEU A 62 0.48 -9.84 2.52
C LEU A 62 0.96 -9.06 3.74
N PHE A 63 2.18 -8.49 3.69
CA PHE A 63 2.65 -7.57 4.71
C PHE A 63 1.78 -6.32 4.81
N GLY A 64 1.33 -5.76 3.69
CA GLY A 64 0.34 -4.67 3.67
C GLY A 64 -0.98 -5.07 4.32
N ALA A 65 -1.49 -6.26 4.05
CA ALA A 65 -2.72 -6.75 4.66
C ALA A 65 -2.58 -6.89 6.19
N ALA A 66 -1.45 -7.45 6.65
CA ALA A 66 -1.11 -7.62 8.07
C ALA A 66 -0.86 -6.28 8.78
N PHE A 67 -0.11 -5.37 8.16
CA PHE A 67 0.32 -4.11 8.77
C PHE A 67 -0.36 -2.90 8.13
N GLN A 68 -1.21 -2.22 8.92
CA GLN A 68 -2.01 -1.08 8.46
C GLN A 68 -1.16 0.09 7.90
N ARG A 69 0.04 0.30 8.44
CA ARG A 69 0.97 1.35 7.98
C ARG A 69 1.51 1.09 6.57
N LEU A 70 1.57 -0.17 6.15
CA LEU A 70 2.11 -0.56 4.84
C LEU A 70 1.04 -0.66 3.75
N ARG A 71 -0.26 -0.58 4.09
CA ARG A 71 -1.37 -0.78 3.13
C ARG A 71 -1.33 0.17 1.93
N LEU A 72 -1.06 1.44 2.18
CA LEU A 72 -0.98 2.46 1.12
C LEU A 72 0.20 2.18 0.17
N ALA A 73 1.36 1.83 0.73
CA ALA A 73 2.55 1.49 -0.05
C ALA A 73 2.33 0.20 -0.86
N ALA A 74 1.72 -0.83 -0.26
CA ALA A 74 1.38 -2.07 -0.93
C ALA A 74 0.40 -1.85 -2.10
N ALA A 75 -0.66 -1.07 -1.89
CA ALA A 75 -1.60 -0.76 -2.95
C ALA A 75 -0.93 0.04 -4.09
N LEU A 76 -0.07 1.02 -3.76
CA LEU A 76 0.70 1.77 -4.75
C LEU A 76 1.64 0.88 -5.57
N ALA A 77 2.33 -0.07 -4.95
CA ALA A 77 3.21 -0.99 -5.65
C ALA A 77 2.47 -1.79 -6.73
N PHE A 78 1.26 -2.29 -6.42
CA PHE A 78 0.42 -2.98 -7.40
C PHE A 78 -0.09 -2.06 -8.51
N ILE A 79 -0.44 -0.81 -8.20
CA ILE A 79 -0.86 0.17 -9.21
C ILE A 79 0.30 0.45 -10.18
N VAL A 80 1.49 0.73 -9.67
CA VAL A 80 2.67 1.07 -10.49
C VAL A 80 3.09 -0.11 -11.34
N CYS A 81 3.25 -1.30 -10.74
CA CYS A 81 3.67 -2.47 -11.48
C CYS A 81 2.60 -2.93 -12.48
N GLY A 82 1.33 -3.02 -12.07
CA GLY A 82 0.23 -3.42 -12.94
C GLY A 82 0.02 -2.45 -14.11
N SER A 83 0.12 -1.14 -13.87
CA SER A 83 -0.01 -0.14 -14.94
C SER A 83 1.19 -0.13 -15.88
N GLY A 84 2.41 -0.38 -15.37
CA GLY A 84 3.60 -0.57 -16.21
C GLY A 84 3.45 -1.75 -17.17
N PHE A 85 2.96 -2.88 -16.68
CA PHE A 85 2.71 -4.07 -17.50
C PHE A 85 1.60 -3.88 -18.53
N ALA A 86 0.47 -3.32 -18.11
CA ALA A 86 -0.65 -3.04 -19.01
C ALA A 86 -0.24 -2.02 -20.08
N GLY A 87 0.44 -0.94 -19.67
CA GLY A 87 0.93 0.11 -20.55
C GLY A 87 1.96 -0.41 -21.56
N GLY A 88 2.91 -1.25 -21.13
CA GLY A 88 3.88 -1.88 -22.02
C GLY A 88 3.21 -2.75 -23.09
N ARG A 89 2.20 -3.55 -22.72
CA ARG A 89 1.43 -4.36 -23.68
C ARG A 89 0.61 -3.52 -24.65
N ILE A 90 -0.05 -2.47 -24.16
CA ILE A 90 -0.80 -1.54 -25.02
C ILE A 90 0.14 -0.88 -26.02
N LEU A 91 1.30 -0.40 -25.57
CA LEU A 91 2.28 0.23 -26.44
C LEU A 91 2.78 -0.75 -27.52
N ALA A 92 3.07 -2.00 -27.16
CA ALA A 92 3.48 -3.03 -28.11
C ALA A 92 2.40 -3.30 -29.18
N MET A 93 1.12 -3.36 -28.79
CA MET A 93 0.01 -3.50 -29.74
C MET A 93 -0.12 -2.29 -30.67
N VAL A 94 0.04 -1.08 -30.15
CA VAL A 94 0.05 0.16 -30.96
C VAL A 94 1.21 0.17 -31.97
N GLN A 95 2.35 -0.42 -31.62
CA GLN A 95 3.51 -0.57 -32.50
C GLN A 95 3.38 -1.72 -33.52
N GLY A 96 2.23 -2.41 -33.57
CA GLY A 96 1.93 -3.42 -34.58
C GLY A 96 2.17 -4.86 -34.13
N ALA A 97 2.43 -5.12 -32.84
CA ALA A 97 2.40 -6.47 -32.32
C ALA A 97 1.01 -7.08 -32.49
N LYS A 98 0.94 -8.32 -32.96
CA LYS A 98 -0.32 -9.07 -33.09
C LYS A 98 -0.60 -9.80 -31.78
N PRO A 99 -1.51 -9.31 -30.92
CA PRO A 99 -1.81 -9.98 -29.67
C PRO A 99 -2.46 -11.33 -29.95
N ASP A 100 -1.99 -12.37 -29.26
CA ASP A 100 -2.70 -13.63 -29.18
C ASP A 100 -3.78 -13.57 -28.08
N ALA A 101 -4.61 -14.62 -27.99
CA ALA A 101 -5.65 -14.70 -26.97
C ALA A 101 -5.08 -14.57 -25.53
N TYR A 102 -3.85 -15.03 -25.31
CA TYR A 102 -3.17 -14.94 -24.02
C TYR A 102 -2.82 -13.49 -23.66
N THR A 103 -2.31 -12.72 -24.61
CA THR A 103 -2.00 -11.29 -24.44
C THR A 103 -3.24 -10.51 -24.01
N GLY A 104 -4.40 -10.84 -24.60
CA GLY A 104 -5.69 -10.26 -24.21
C GLY A 104 -6.11 -10.61 -22.77
N MET A 105 -5.97 -11.88 -22.36
CA MET A 105 -6.28 -12.31 -21.00
C MET A 105 -5.33 -11.69 -19.96
N ALA A 106 -4.03 -11.64 -20.25
CA ALA A 106 -3.03 -11.04 -19.38
C ALA A 106 -3.29 -9.53 -19.19
N LEU A 107 -3.61 -8.82 -20.27
CA LEU A 107 -3.96 -7.40 -20.20
C LEU A 107 -5.23 -7.17 -19.36
N ALA A 108 -6.27 -7.98 -19.55
CA ALA A 108 -7.50 -7.88 -18.77
C ALA A 108 -7.24 -8.10 -17.27
N LEU A 109 -6.41 -9.08 -16.93
CA LEU A 109 -6.00 -9.35 -15.55
C LEU A 109 -5.24 -8.18 -14.94
N GLU A 110 -4.29 -7.60 -15.66
CA GLU A 110 -3.49 -6.46 -15.20
C GLU A 110 -4.35 -5.23 -14.96
N ILE A 111 -5.29 -4.93 -15.87
CA ILE A 111 -6.26 -3.84 -15.69
C ILE A 111 -7.12 -4.11 -14.46
N ALA A 112 -7.63 -5.32 -14.28
CA ALA A 112 -8.44 -5.68 -13.11
C ALA A 112 -7.65 -5.49 -11.80
N ILE A 113 -6.38 -5.88 -11.78
CA ILE A 113 -5.46 -5.68 -10.65
C ILE A 113 -5.27 -4.19 -10.35
N VAL A 114 -5.02 -3.37 -11.38
CA VAL A 114 -4.84 -1.91 -11.21
C VAL A 114 -6.10 -1.28 -10.65
N VAL A 115 -7.29 -1.65 -11.15
CA VAL A 115 -8.57 -1.15 -10.65
C VAL A 115 -8.79 -1.56 -9.20
N ALA A 116 -8.57 -2.83 -8.86
CA ALA A 116 -8.72 -3.33 -7.50
C ALA A 116 -7.75 -2.65 -6.52
N ALA A 117 -6.48 -2.51 -6.90
CA ALA A 117 -5.46 -1.83 -6.11
C ALA A 117 -5.76 -0.33 -5.95
N SER A 118 -6.28 0.33 -6.98
CA SER A 118 -6.69 1.74 -6.94
C SER A 118 -7.87 1.95 -5.98
N ALA A 119 -8.87 1.07 -6.02
CA ALA A 119 -9.98 1.11 -5.08
C ALA A 119 -9.51 0.91 -3.62
N ALA A 120 -8.60 -0.04 -3.39
CA ALA A 120 -7.98 -0.24 -2.08
C ALA A 120 -7.16 0.97 -1.63
N TYR A 121 -6.40 1.60 -2.53
CA TYR A 121 -5.60 2.79 -2.27
C TYR A 121 -6.47 3.98 -1.87
N ILE A 122 -7.53 4.28 -2.63
CA ILE A 122 -8.45 5.39 -2.34
C ILE A 122 -9.16 5.16 -1.01
N SER A 123 -9.60 3.92 -0.74
CA SER A 123 -10.23 3.54 0.53
C SER A 123 -9.29 3.76 1.72
N GLU A 124 -8.00 3.42 1.59
CA GLU A 124 -7.04 3.65 2.66
C GLU A 124 -6.64 5.11 2.81
N LYS A 125 -6.47 5.84 1.71
CA LYS A 125 -6.16 7.27 1.73
C LYS A 125 -7.27 8.06 2.43
N THR A 126 -8.52 7.73 2.16
CA THR A 126 -9.67 8.37 2.82
C THR A 126 -9.76 8.01 4.30
N ARG A 127 -9.45 6.78 4.70
CA ARG A 127 -9.36 6.38 6.12
C ARG A 127 -8.28 7.20 6.85
N VAL A 128 -7.05 7.22 6.32
CA VAL A 128 -5.93 7.94 6.94
C VAL A 128 -6.22 9.44 7.03
N ALA A 129 -6.83 10.04 6.01
CA ALA A 129 -7.22 11.45 6.06
C ALA A 129 -8.23 11.76 7.18
N ARG A 130 -9.11 10.82 7.53
CA ARG A 130 -10.03 10.97 8.67
C ARG A 130 -9.30 10.87 10.00
N GLU A 131 -8.44 9.87 10.16
CA GLU A 131 -7.64 9.68 11.39
C GLU A 131 -6.75 10.90 11.68
N VAL A 132 -6.11 11.47 10.66
CA VAL A 132 -5.30 12.69 10.82
C VAL A 132 -6.15 13.89 11.24
N ARG A 133 -7.38 14.01 10.72
CA ARG A 133 -8.29 15.10 11.13
C ARG A 133 -8.74 14.94 12.59
N GLU A 134 -9.00 13.72 13.03
CA GLU A 134 -9.38 13.40 14.41
C GLU A 134 -8.21 13.67 15.36
N GLN A 135 -6.99 13.25 15.01
CA GLN A 135 -5.78 13.54 15.79
C GLN A 135 -5.54 15.05 15.92
N LYS A 136 -5.63 15.82 14.84
CA LYS A 136 -5.49 17.28 14.89
C LYS A 136 -6.54 17.95 15.78
N ARG A 137 -7.78 17.43 15.82
CA ARG A 137 -8.82 17.92 16.72
C ARG A 137 -8.50 17.59 18.17
N ALA A 138 -8.02 16.38 18.45
CA ALA A 138 -7.61 15.98 19.79
C ALA A 138 -6.40 16.78 20.29
N GLU A 139 -5.39 17.01 19.45
CA GLU A 139 -4.23 17.86 19.75
C GLU A 139 -4.66 19.29 20.06
N LYS A 140 -5.57 19.88 19.26
CA LYS A 140 -6.11 21.22 19.53
C LYS A 140 -6.85 21.28 20.85
N ALA A 141 -7.70 20.29 21.15
CA ALA A 141 -8.44 20.23 22.40
C ALA A 141 -7.51 20.05 23.62
N ALA A 142 -6.45 19.24 23.49
CA ALA A 142 -5.43 19.07 24.52
C ALA A 142 -4.65 20.38 24.75
N LEU A 143 -4.32 21.10 23.68
CA LEU A 143 -3.64 22.39 23.76
C LEU A 143 -4.53 23.45 24.42
N GLU A 144 -5.80 23.52 24.06
CA GLU A 144 -6.79 24.43 24.67
C GLU A 144 -7.02 24.10 26.15
N ALA A 145 -7.08 22.82 26.52
CA ALA A 145 -7.19 22.41 27.92
C ALA A 145 -5.92 22.75 28.73
N ALA A 146 -4.73 22.57 28.15
CA ALA A 146 -3.48 22.96 28.78
C ALA A 146 -3.38 24.49 28.97
N LEU A 147 -3.78 25.26 27.96
CA LEU A 147 -3.77 26.72 28.01
C LEU A 147 -4.83 27.26 28.99
N ALA A 148 -5.99 26.61 29.08
CA ALA A 148 -7.00 26.90 30.09
C ALA A 148 -6.52 26.55 31.51
N ALA A 149 -5.75 25.47 31.68
CA ALA A 149 -5.15 25.11 32.97
C ALA A 149 -4.06 26.10 33.39
N GLU A 150 -3.23 26.57 32.44
CA GLU A 150 -2.24 27.62 32.68
C GLU A 150 -2.89 28.96 33.04
N HIS A 151 -3.99 29.33 32.39
CA HIS A 151 -4.78 30.53 32.75
C HIS A 151 -5.62 30.36 34.01
N ALA A 152 -5.82 29.11 34.47
CA ALA A 152 -6.53 28.79 35.70
C ALA A 152 -5.59 28.65 36.90
N GLU A 153 -4.27 28.83 36.76
CA GLU A 153 -3.43 29.20 37.91
C GLU A 153 -3.78 30.64 38.30
N PRO A 154 -4.52 30.86 39.40
CA PRO A 154 -4.73 32.19 39.91
C PRO A 154 -3.46 32.63 40.64
N ALA A 155 -3.23 33.93 40.61
CA ALA A 155 -2.25 34.67 41.41
C ALA A 155 -1.98 34.06 42.79
N GLU A 156 -0.71 34.18 43.20
CA GLU A 156 -0.14 33.97 44.53
C GLU A 156 -1.15 33.65 45.64
N PRO A 157 -0.93 32.59 46.45
CA PRO A 157 -1.70 32.45 47.67
C PRO A 157 -1.51 33.72 48.49
N ALA A 158 -2.57 34.52 48.58
CA ALA A 158 -2.62 35.74 49.36
C ALA A 158 -2.03 35.45 50.75
N GLU A 159 -1.02 36.24 51.13
CA GLU A 159 -0.37 36.18 52.43
C GLU A 159 -1.42 35.98 53.53
N ALA A 160 -1.38 34.82 54.18
CA ALA A 160 -2.14 34.59 55.39
C ALA A 160 -1.71 35.66 56.42
N PRO A 161 -2.64 36.39 57.05
CA PRO A 161 -2.26 37.43 57.99
C PRO A 161 -1.58 36.78 59.19
N VAL A 162 -0.27 37.03 59.34
CA VAL A 162 0.52 36.58 60.49
C VAL A 162 -0.02 37.27 61.74
N PRO A 163 -0.53 36.54 62.76
CA PRO A 163 -0.95 37.18 64.00
C PRO A 163 0.30 37.67 64.74
N SER A 164 0.40 38.99 64.91
CA SER A 164 1.45 39.65 65.70
C SER A 164 1.32 39.26 67.19
N PRO A 165 2.38 38.77 67.85
CA PRO A 165 2.33 38.38 69.25
C PRO A 165 2.73 39.56 70.13
N VAL A 166 1.92 40.61 70.23
CA VAL A 166 2.14 41.62 71.28
C VAL A 166 0.83 42.24 71.75
N GLN A 167 0.68 42.26 73.09
CA GLN A 167 -0.24 43.03 73.94
C GLN A 167 -1.60 42.37 74.20
N ARG A 168 -2.12 42.22 75.42
CA ARG A 168 -1.85 42.58 76.84
C ARG A 168 -3.05 41.94 77.63
N PRO A 169 -3.22 42.01 78.97
CA PRO A 169 -2.39 42.60 80.03
C PRO A 169 -1.85 41.58 81.04
#